data_AF-A0A3D0UIC6-F1
#
_entry.id   AF-A0A3D0UIC6-F1
#
_cell.length_a   1.000
_cell.length_b   1.000
_cell.length_c   1.000
_cell.angle_alpha   90.00
_cell.angle_beta   90.00
_cell.angle_gamma   90.00
#
_symmetry.space_group_name_H-M   'P 1'
#
loop_
_entity.id
_entity.type
_entity.pdbx_description
1 polymer ?
#
loop_
_entity_poly.entity_id
_entity_poly.type
_entity_poly.pdbx_seq_one_letter_code
_entity_poly.pdbx_strand_id
1 'polypeptide(L)'
;MPAYRERIYICPGENGQPAWILDFPLWWDRGAFFKKYGDRQIDTGNPIYVDYGLLLTGREANAWDKLCREALVGDPRGQEPHVVEAMRWLESKLRTASWVVVESFEWESGLD
;
A
#
# COMPACT_ATOMS: atom_id res chain seq x y z
N MET A 1 14.01 -17.77 -5.50
CA MET A 1 13.65 -16.33 -5.62
C MET A 1 13.14 -15.89 -4.28
N PRO A 2 13.70 -14.83 -3.66
CA PRO A 2 13.19 -14.32 -2.40
C PRO A 2 11.71 -13.93 -2.56
N ALA A 3 10.91 -14.23 -1.54
CA ALA A 3 9.51 -13.85 -1.49
C ALA A 3 9.44 -12.42 -0.94
N TYR A 4 9.17 -11.45 -1.82
CA TYR A 4 8.92 -10.07 -1.42
C TYR A 4 7.49 -9.94 -0.90
N ARG A 5 7.33 -9.20 0.21
CA ARG A 5 6.03 -8.75 0.69
C ARG A 5 6.03 -7.24 0.80
N GLU A 6 4.85 -6.66 0.65
CA GLU A 6 4.65 -5.23 0.78
C GLU A 6 3.74 -4.90 1.97
N ARG A 7 4.09 -3.82 2.68
CA ARG A 7 3.28 -3.20 3.72
C ARG A 7 3.02 -1.76 3.38
N ILE A 8 1.84 -1.28 3.78
CA ILE A 8 1.46 0.13 3.67
C ILE A 8 1.39 0.74 5.07
N TYR A 9 2.02 1.89 5.22
CA TYR A 9 1.88 2.78 6.36
C TYR A 9 1.03 3.96 5.94
N ILE A 10 -0.09 4.19 6.62
CA ILE A 10 -0.93 5.37 6.39
C ILE A 10 -0.72 6.33 7.55
N CYS A 11 -0.11 7.48 7.25
CA CYS A 11 0.19 8.53 8.23
C CYS A 11 -0.92 9.60 8.20
N PRO A 12 -1.74 9.71 9.26
CA PRO A 12 -2.78 10.73 9.34
C PRO A 12 -2.21 12.14 9.30
N GLY A 13 -2.99 13.10 8.79
CA GLY A 13 -2.58 14.51 8.78
C GLY A 13 -2.78 15.27 10.08
N GLU A 14 -3.48 14.69 11.05
CA GLU A 14 -3.69 15.29 12.36
C GLU A 14 -2.61 14.84 13.35
N ASN A 15 -2.01 15.81 14.04
CA ASN A 15 -0.99 15.54 15.05
C ASN A 15 -1.55 14.66 16.18
N GLY A 16 -0.76 13.67 16.61
CA GLY A 16 -1.10 12.77 17.72
C GLY A 16 -1.99 11.57 17.34
N GLN A 17 -2.42 11.46 16.07
CA GLN A 17 -3.09 10.26 15.58
C GLN A 17 -2.07 9.16 15.24
N PRO A 18 -2.34 7.89 15.57
CA PRO A 18 -1.44 6.79 15.23
C PRO A 18 -1.44 6.53 13.72
N ALA A 19 -0.30 6.14 13.18
CA ALA A 19 -0.22 5.56 11.84
C ALA A 19 -0.87 4.17 11.81
N TRP A 20 -1.43 3.80 10.67
CA TRP A 20 -1.96 2.45 10.43
C TRP A 20 -0.99 1.65 9.58
N ILE A 21 -0.76 0.39 9.96
CA ILE A 21 0.06 -0.56 9.21
C ILE A 21 -0.86 -1.65 8.68
N LEU A 22 -0.77 -1.93 7.38
CA LEU A 22 -1.62 -2.88 6.68
C LEU A 22 -0.81 -3.60 5.59
N ASP A 23 -1.30 -4.78 5.20
CA ASP A 23 -0.77 -5.47 4.02
C ASP A 23 -1.07 -4.66 2.74
N PHE A 24 -0.29 -4.91 1.70
CA PHE A 24 -0.55 -4.33 0.39
C PHE A 24 -1.94 -4.75 -0.13
N PRO A 25 -2.80 -3.81 -0.55
CA PRO A 25 -4.18 -4.11 -0.89
C PRO A 25 -4.25 -5.07 -2.08
N LEU A 26 -5.04 -6.13 -1.94
CA LEU A 26 -5.16 -7.18 -2.95
C LEU A 26 -5.69 -6.66 -4.30
N TRP A 27 -6.38 -5.51 -4.29
CA TRP A 27 -6.88 -4.86 -5.50
C TRP A 27 -5.89 -3.91 -6.16
N TRP A 28 -4.78 -3.58 -5.50
CA TRP A 28 -3.75 -2.77 -6.10
C TRP A 28 -2.90 -3.66 -7.01
N ASP A 29 -2.84 -3.31 -8.29
CA ASP A 29 -1.89 -3.98 -9.19
C ASP A 29 -0.47 -3.59 -8.78
N ARG A 30 0.25 -4.54 -8.19
CA ARG A 30 1.61 -4.35 -7.70
C ARG A 30 2.55 -3.86 -8.81
N GLY A 31 2.55 -4.52 -9.97
CA GLY A 31 3.47 -4.19 -11.05
C GLY A 31 3.24 -2.79 -11.60
N ALA A 32 1.98 -2.42 -11.82
CA ALA A 32 1.58 -1.10 -12.28
C ALA A 32 1.84 -0.02 -11.22
N PHE A 33 1.65 -0.32 -9.94
CA PHE A 33 1.92 0.61 -8.84
C PHE A 33 3.40 1.00 -8.78
N PHE A 34 4.29 0.01 -8.71
CA PHE A 34 5.74 0.27 -8.66
C PHE A 34 6.28 0.88 -9.95
N LYS A 35 5.69 0.53 -11.11
CA LYS A 35 6.04 1.20 -12.37
C LYS A 35 5.64 2.68 -12.37
N LYS A 36 4.48 3.02 -11.80
CA LYS A 36 3.96 4.40 -11.78
C LYS A 36 4.71 5.29 -10.78
N TYR A 37 5.00 4.77 -9.59
CA TYR A 37 5.55 5.55 -8.48
C TYR A 37 7.01 5.22 -8.16
N GLY A 38 7.72 4.54 -9.06
CA GLY A 38 9.12 4.16 -8.84
C GLY A 38 10.07 5.36 -8.63
N ASP A 39 9.69 6.55 -9.10
CA ASP A 39 10.42 7.80 -8.87
C ASP A 39 10.19 8.40 -7.46
N ARG A 40 9.28 7.82 -6.67
CA ARG A 40 8.98 8.20 -5.28
C ARG A 40 9.79 7.42 -4.24
N GLN A 41 10.86 6.75 -4.66
CA GLN A 41 11.70 5.97 -3.76
C GLN A 41 12.31 6.83 -2.65
N ILE A 42 12.25 6.30 -1.42
CA ILE A 42 12.93 6.81 -0.25
C ILE A 42 13.77 5.68 0.36
N ASP A 43 14.91 6.06 0.92
CA ASP A 43 15.74 5.17 1.74
C ASP A 43 15.07 4.97 3.10
N THR A 44 14.80 3.72 3.49
CA THR A 44 14.21 3.41 4.80
C THR A 44 15.28 3.13 5.87
N GLY A 45 16.56 3.15 5.50
CA GLY A 45 17.69 3.05 6.41
C GLY A 45 17.87 1.68 7.06
N ASN A 46 17.26 0.62 6.53
CA ASN A 46 17.48 -0.73 7.03
C ASN A 46 18.78 -1.32 6.45
N PRO A 47 19.82 -1.55 7.26
CA PRO A 47 21.11 -2.00 6.76
C PRO A 47 21.14 -3.48 6.36
N ILE A 48 20.06 -4.23 6.58
CA ILE A 48 20.02 -5.69 6.40
C ILE A 48 19.35 -6.10 5.07
N TYR A 49 18.44 -5.29 4.52
CA TYR A 49 17.66 -5.62 3.32
C TYR A 49 17.72 -4.50 2.29
N VAL A 50 17.46 -4.79 1.01
CA VAL A 50 17.26 -3.78 -0.04
C VAL A 50 15.89 -3.12 0.17
N ASP A 51 15.77 -2.32 1.24
CA ASP A 51 14.50 -1.71 1.62
C ASP A 51 14.44 -0.29 1.05
N TYR A 52 13.87 -0.18 -0.14
CA TYR A 52 13.33 1.10 -0.59
C TYR A 52 11.84 1.17 -0.26
N GLY A 53 11.42 2.29 0.31
CA GLY A 53 10.01 2.64 0.45
C GLY A 53 9.58 3.50 -0.73
N LEU A 54 8.30 3.50 -1.08
CA LEU A 54 7.71 4.55 -1.92
C LEU A 54 6.94 5.52 -1.03
N LEU A 55 7.26 6.81 -1.12
CA LEU A 55 6.57 7.86 -0.39
C LEU A 55 5.54 8.58 -1.27
N LEU A 56 4.27 8.38 -0.95
CA LEU A 56 3.15 9.01 -1.65
C LEU A 56 2.48 10.02 -0.72
N THR A 57 1.93 11.08 -1.32
CA THR A 57 0.92 11.89 -0.64
C THR A 57 -0.36 11.08 -0.46
N GLY A 58 -1.16 11.41 0.56
CA GLY A 58 -2.50 10.81 0.73
C GLY A 58 -3.38 10.95 -0.53
N ARG A 59 -3.22 12.05 -1.28
CA ARG A 59 -3.94 12.28 -2.54
C ARG A 59 -3.53 11.32 -3.66
N GLU A 60 -2.24 11.05 -3.83
CA GLU A 60 -1.74 10.11 -4.83
C GLU A 60 -2.21 8.68 -4.53
N ALA A 61 -2.12 8.27 -3.27
CA ALA A 61 -2.58 6.96 -2.84
C ALA A 61 -4.10 6.81 -3.00
N ASN A 62 -4.88 7.84 -2.64
CA ASN A 62 -6.34 7.83 -2.84
C ASN A 62 -6.74 7.80 -4.33
N ALA A 63 -6.03 8.56 -5.17
CA ALA A 63 -6.27 8.54 -6.62
C ALA A 63 -5.95 7.17 -7.23
N TRP A 64 -4.86 6.53 -6.77
CA TRP A 64 -4.52 5.17 -7.18
C TRP A 64 -5.58 4.16 -6.73
N ASP A 65 -5.97 4.21 -5.45
CA ASP A 65 -6.99 3.34 -4.89
C ASP A 65 -8.31 3.41 -5.67
N LYS A 66 -8.75 4.63 -6.01
CA LYS A 66 -9.95 4.84 -6.82
C LYS A 66 -9.84 4.16 -8.19
N LEU A 67 -8.71 4.34 -8.89
CA LEU A 67 -8.49 3.70 -10.20
C LEU A 67 -8.52 2.18 -10.12
N CYS A 68 -7.91 1.60 -9.09
CA CYS A 68 -7.93 0.16 -8.86
C CYS A 68 -9.34 -0.36 -8.55
N ARG A 69 -10.11 0.35 -7.73
CA ARG A 69 -11.51 -0.01 -7.43
C ARG A 69 -12.41 0.05 -8.66
N GLU A 70 -12.25 1.06 -9.50
CA GLU A 70 -12.98 1.18 -10.78
C GLU A 70 -12.67 0.00 -11.72
N ALA A 71 -11.42 -0.46 -11.77
CA ALA A 71 -11.01 -1.63 -12.53
C ALA A 71 -11.61 -2.96 -12.00
N LEU A 72 -11.97 -3.02 -10.72
CA LEU A 72 -12.55 -4.21 -10.08
C LEU A 72 -14.07 -4.32 -10.18
N VAL A 73 -14.77 -3.31 -10.68
CA VAL A 73 -16.24 -3.34 -10.78
C VAL A 73 -16.74 -4.54 -11.60
N GLY A 74 -15.95 -5.00 -12.58
CA GLY A 74 -16.25 -6.17 -13.40
C GLY A 74 -15.72 -7.51 -12.87
N ASP A 75 -15.00 -7.53 -11.74
CA ASP A 75 -14.39 -8.74 -11.18
C ASP A 75 -15.24 -9.25 -10.00
N PRO A 76 -15.68 -10.53 -10.01
CA PRO A 76 -16.44 -11.13 -8.90
C PRO A 76 -15.74 -11.00 -7.53
N ARG A 77 -14.39 -11.02 -7.50
CA ARG A 77 -13.61 -10.86 -6.27
C ARG A 77 -13.83 -9.50 -5.61
N GLY A 78 -14.09 -8.47 -6.42
CA GLY A 78 -14.40 -7.13 -5.95
C GLY A 78 -15.79 -6.99 -5.31
N GLN A 79 -16.64 -8.01 -5.45
CA GLN A 79 -18.00 -8.05 -4.89
C GLN A 79 -18.07 -8.82 -3.56
N GLU A 80 -16.99 -9.47 -3.15
CA GLU A 80 -16.96 -10.22 -1.89
C GLU A 80 -17.11 -9.24 -0.71
N PRO A 81 -18.01 -9.48 0.26
CA PRO A 81 -18.34 -8.51 1.31
C PRO A 81 -17.11 -8.02 2.09
N HIS A 82 -16.18 -8.93 2.41
CA HIS A 82 -14.97 -8.58 3.15
C HIS A 82 -14.01 -7.70 2.32
N VAL A 83 -13.97 -7.88 1.00
CA VAL A 83 -13.17 -7.03 0.08
C VAL A 83 -13.79 -5.64 0.00
N VAL A 84 -15.12 -5.56 -0.12
CA VAL A 84 -15.85 -4.28 -0.15
C VAL A 84 -15.67 -3.50 1.16
N GLU A 85 -15.72 -4.18 2.31
CA GLU A 85 -15.45 -3.59 3.62
C GLU A 85 -14.01 -3.09 3.74
N ALA A 86 -13.03 -3.90 3.32
CA ALA A 86 -11.62 -3.51 3.30
C ALA A 86 -11.38 -2.29 2.41
N MET A 87 -12.00 -2.23 1.22
CA MET A 87 -11.94 -1.09 0.31
C MET A 87 -12.51 0.19 0.93
N ARG A 88 -13.69 0.12 1.55
CA ARG A 88 -14.32 1.28 2.22
C ARG A 88 -13.48 1.77 3.39
N TRP A 89 -12.94 0.83 4.17
CA TRP A 89 -12.06 1.17 5.29
C TRP A 89 -10.80 1.86 4.78
N LEU A 90 -10.10 1.30 3.79
CA LEU A 90 -8.89 1.89 3.22
C LEU A 90 -9.17 3.30 2.66
N GLU A 91 -10.24 3.45 1.88
CA GLU A 91 -10.66 4.75 1.35
C GLU A 91 -10.85 5.78 2.49
N SER A 92 -11.49 5.38 3.60
CA SER A 92 -11.70 6.29 4.73
C SER A 92 -10.38 6.77 5.36
N LYS A 93 -9.35 5.92 5.39
CA LYS A 93 -8.02 6.25 5.92
C LYS A 93 -7.21 7.10 4.96
N LEU A 94 -7.26 6.79 3.67
CA LEU A 94 -6.55 7.55 2.64
C LEU A 94 -7.09 8.99 2.51
N ARG A 95 -8.38 9.22 2.78
CA ARG A 95 -8.99 10.56 2.78
C ARG A 95 -8.40 11.50 3.84
N THR A 96 -7.92 10.97 4.96
CA THR A 96 -7.35 11.77 6.06
C THR A 96 -5.83 11.65 6.15
N ALA A 97 -5.21 10.89 5.25
CA ALA A 97 -3.78 10.69 5.21
C ALA A 97 -3.06 11.93 4.67
N SER A 98 -1.97 12.31 5.33
CA SER A 98 -0.99 13.23 4.75
C SER A 98 0.00 12.47 3.88
N TRP A 99 0.48 11.33 4.39
CA TRP A 99 1.49 10.52 3.73
C TRP A 99 1.10 9.05 3.74
N VAL A 100 1.54 8.33 2.72
CA VAL A 100 1.43 6.89 2.60
C VAL A 100 2.80 6.36 2.21
N VAL A 101 3.34 5.43 3.01
CA VAL A 101 4.59 4.75 2.70
C VAL A 101 4.27 3.33 2.27
N VAL A 102 4.81 2.90 1.14
CA VAL A 102 4.75 1.50 0.71
C VAL A 102 6.14 0.91 0.79
N GLU A 103 6.34 0.01 1.73
CA GLU A 103 7.61 -0.68 1.96
C GLU A 103 7.55 -2.06 1.31
N SER A 104 8.56 -2.39 0.51
CA SER A 104 8.80 -3.77 0.04
C SER A 104 9.97 -4.32 0.83
N PHE A 105 9.78 -5.49 1.44
CA PHE A 105 10.81 -6.15 2.24
C PHE A 105 10.96 -7.61 1.79
N GLU A 106 12.18 -8.11 1.85
CA GLU A 106 12.45 -9.54 1.67
C GLU A 106 12.02 -10.30 2.91
N TRP A 107 11.21 -11.33 2.72
CA TRP A 107 10.95 -12.30 3.77
C TRP A 107 11.90 -13.48 3.57
N GLU A 108 12.88 -13.63 4.45
CA GLU A 108 13.58 -14.91 4.58
C GLU A 108 12.56 -15.95 5.02
N SER A 109 12.27 -16.93 4.16
CA SER A 109 11.63 -18.17 4.60
C SER A 109 12.62 -18.89 5.49
N GLY A 110 12.71 -18.50 6.76
CA GLY A 110 13.41 -19.29 7.76
C GLY A 110 12.83 -20.70 7.73
N LEU A 111 13.73 -21.68 7.58
CA LEU A 111 13.57 -23.14 7.49
C LEU A 111 13.85 -23.71 6.09
N ASP A 112 15.14 -23.96 5.82
CA ASP A 112 15.56 -25.26 5.27
C ASP A 112 15.68 -26.26 6.43
#